data_AF-A0A151MZ72-F1
#
_entry.id   AF-A0A151MZ72-F1
#
_cell.length_a   1.000
_cell.length_b   1.000
_cell.length_c   1.000
_cell.angle_alpha   90.00
_cell.angle_beta   90.00
_cell.angle_gamma   90.00
#
_symmetry.space_group_name_H-M   'P 1'
#
loop_
_entity.id
_entity.type
_entity.pdbx_description
1 polymer ?
#
loop_
_entity_poly.entity_id
_entity_poly.type
_entity_poly.pdbx_seq_one_letter_code
_entity_poly.pdbx_strand_id
1 'polypeptide(L)'
;MIQEVLNGRAVSFTIRNKIADVFPELPLGVNERLTLCVHLRGNQLATVISPCAPTLDSDEKVKERFCSDLNNALASIPRDDKVIFLGDFNTQTDDHEIWSGTIDKNGMGKANANTILLLTKCAQTSLIMRNTIFCQKKRLKITWRHPRLEHWHPLDYIIV
;
A
#
# COMPACT_ATOMS: atom_id res chain seq x y z
N MET A 1 9.16 -13.45 -13.40
CA MET A 1 7.98 -14.00 -12.70
C MET A 1 8.50 -14.61 -11.42
N ILE A 2 8.29 -13.95 -10.29
CA ILE A 2 8.59 -14.52 -8.96
C ILE A 2 7.25 -14.58 -8.25
N GLN A 3 6.76 -15.80 -8.04
CA GLN A 3 5.67 -16.09 -7.11
C GLN A 3 6.33 -16.71 -5.88
N GLU A 4 6.35 -15.97 -4.77
CA GLU A 4 6.45 -16.61 -3.46
C GLU A 4 5.04 -16.68 -2.88
N VAL A 5 4.58 -17.92 -2.67
CA VAL A 5 3.33 -18.19 -1.96
C VAL A 5 3.72 -18.60 -0.55
N LEU A 6 3.51 -17.72 0.41
CA LEU A 6 3.62 -18.06 1.83
C LEU A 6 2.21 -18.00 2.45
N ASN A 7 1.77 -19.12 3.03
CA ASN A 7 0.57 -19.22 3.88
C ASN A 7 -0.77 -18.75 3.26
N GLY A 8 -1.01 -19.04 1.97
CA GLY A 8 -2.32 -18.80 1.33
C GLY A 8 -2.65 -17.33 1.02
N ARG A 9 -1.74 -16.40 1.32
CA ARG A 9 -1.75 -15.02 0.81
C ARG A 9 -0.50 -14.82 -0.03
N ALA A 10 -0.67 -14.50 -1.30
CA ALA A 10 0.45 -14.30 -2.22
C ALA A 10 0.36 -12.91 -2.82
N VAL A 11 1.44 -12.16 -2.73
CA VAL A 11 1.66 -10.93 -3.49
C VAL A 11 2.60 -11.27 -4.63
N SER A 12 2.38 -10.73 -5.82
CA SER A 12 3.27 -10.94 -6.97
C SER A 12 3.37 -9.68 -7.82
N PHE A 13 4.57 -9.41 -8.35
CA PHE A 13 4.77 -8.41 -9.38
C PHE A 13 4.93 -9.07 -10.74
N THR A 14 4.16 -8.59 -11.72
CA THR A 14 4.36 -8.94 -13.13
C THR A 14 4.81 -7.70 -13.88
N ILE A 15 6.02 -7.77 -14.43
CA ILE A 15 6.72 -6.65 -15.06
C ILE A 15 6.84 -6.98 -16.56
N ARG A 16 6.54 -6.03 -17.44
CA ARG A 16 6.75 -6.22 -18.89
C ARG A 16 8.25 -6.30 -19.16
N ASN A 17 8.71 -7.23 -19.98
CA ASN A 17 10.15 -7.40 -20.26
C ASN A 17 10.83 -6.10 -20.73
N LYS A 18 10.15 -5.27 -21.53
CA LYS A 18 10.69 -3.99 -22.02
C LYS A 18 10.99 -2.95 -20.92
N ILE A 19 10.46 -3.13 -19.72
CA ILE A 19 10.76 -2.27 -18.57
C ILE A 19 11.65 -2.96 -17.54
N ALA A 20 11.86 -4.28 -17.66
CA ALA A 20 12.67 -5.06 -16.72
C ALA A 20 14.12 -4.57 -16.67
N ASP A 21 14.64 -4.07 -17.79
CA ASP A 21 16.00 -3.52 -17.89
C ASP A 21 16.22 -2.22 -17.09
N VAL A 22 15.14 -1.60 -16.59
CA VAL A 22 15.19 -0.36 -15.80
C VAL A 22 15.31 -0.65 -14.30
N PHE A 23 15.16 -1.91 -13.88
CA PHE A 23 15.23 -2.29 -12.46
C PHE A 23 16.70 -2.52 -12.05
N PRO A 24 17.21 -1.85 -11.00
CA PRO A 24 18.56 -2.11 -10.49
C PRO A 24 18.67 -3.54 -9.95
N GLU A 25 17.60 -4.02 -9.35
CA GLU A 25 17.54 -5.27 -8.60
C GLU A 25 16.19 -5.96 -8.84
N LEU A 26 16.17 -7.29 -8.71
CA LEU A 26 14.94 -8.06 -8.78
C LEU A 26 14.05 -7.78 -7.55
N PRO A 27 12.72 -7.92 -7.66
CA PRO A 27 11.83 -7.82 -6.51
C PRO A 27 12.27 -8.79 -5.41
N LEU A 28 12.39 -8.29 -4.18
CA LEU A 28 12.71 -9.06 -2.99
C LEU A 28 11.42 -9.34 -2.22
N GLY A 29 11.14 -10.63 -1.99
CA GLY A 29 10.11 -11.06 -1.06
C GLY A 29 10.60 -10.94 0.37
N VAL A 30 9.86 -10.20 1.20
CA VAL A 30 10.12 -10.10 2.64
C VAL A 30 8.83 -10.44 3.37
N ASN A 31 8.76 -11.66 3.92
CA ASN A 31 7.56 -12.20 4.56
C ASN A 31 6.33 -12.17 3.61
N GLU A 32 5.18 -11.67 4.08
CA GLU A 32 3.93 -11.55 3.30
C GLU A 32 3.88 -10.29 2.42
N ARG A 33 5.03 -9.69 2.11
CA ARG A 33 5.14 -8.44 1.35
C ARG A 33 6.19 -8.55 0.26
N LEU A 34 5.94 -7.86 -0.83
CA LEU A 34 6.92 -7.73 -1.90
C LEU A 34 7.45 -6.30 -1.97
N THR A 35 8.77 -6.18 -2.05
CA THR A 35 9.48 -4.93 -2.28
C THR A 35 10.12 -4.97 -3.66
N LEU A 36 10.00 -3.88 -4.42
CA LEU A 36 10.52 -3.75 -5.78
C LEU A 36 11.15 -2.36 -5.97
N CYS A 37 12.44 -2.30 -6.23
CA CYS A 37 13.15 -1.04 -6.50
C CYS A 37 13.17 -0.74 -8.00
N VAL A 38 12.90 0.50 -8.39
CA VAL A 38 12.82 0.94 -9.80
C VAL A 38 13.68 2.18 -9.98
N HIS A 39 14.48 2.27 -11.05
CA HIS A 39 15.14 3.53 -11.37
C HIS A 39 14.15 4.58 -11.86
N LEU A 40 14.23 5.77 -11.27
CA LEU A 40 13.61 6.99 -11.79
C LEU A 40 14.63 7.80 -12.63
N ARG A 41 14.15 8.88 -13.24
CA ARG A 41 15.03 9.83 -13.93
C ARG A 41 15.93 10.56 -12.93
N GLY A 42 17.18 10.82 -13.33
CA GLY A 42 18.10 11.63 -12.54
C GLY A 42 18.82 10.89 -11.41
N ASN A 43 19.05 9.58 -11.55
CA ASN A 43 19.77 8.74 -10.57
C ASN A 43 19.06 8.58 -9.21
N GLN A 44 17.75 8.83 -9.15
CA GLN A 44 16.89 8.56 -7.99
C GLN A 44 16.23 7.19 -8.15
N LEU A 45 16.05 6.44 -7.05
CA LEU A 45 15.27 5.21 -7.07
C LEU A 45 13.86 5.45 -6.52
N ALA A 46 12.92 4.61 -6.95
CA ALA A 46 11.62 4.44 -6.31
C ALA A 46 11.50 3.03 -5.77
N THR A 47 11.25 2.89 -4.48
CA THR A 47 10.94 1.61 -3.87
C THR A 47 9.43 1.45 -3.80
N VAL A 48 8.91 0.49 -4.57
CA VAL A 48 7.52 0.05 -4.51
C VAL A 48 7.41 -1.04 -3.45
N ILE A 49 6.60 -0.81 -2.43
CA ILE A 49 6.25 -1.80 -1.42
C ILE A 49 4.79 -2.18 -1.65
N SER A 50 4.54 -3.47 -1.85
CA SER A 50 3.20 -4.04 -1.91
C SER A 50 2.95 -4.90 -0.67
N PRO A 51 2.41 -4.29 0.40
CA PRO A 51 2.13 -5.01 1.62
C PRO A 51 0.77 -5.71 1.52
N CYS A 52 0.68 -6.95 2.00
CA CYS A 52 -0.62 -7.58 2.28
C CYS A 52 -1.05 -7.19 3.69
N ALA A 53 -2.01 -6.26 3.82
CA ALA A 53 -2.49 -5.85 5.15
C ALA A 53 -3.29 -6.95 5.85
N PRO A 54 -3.11 -7.12 7.17
CA PRO A 54 -3.93 -8.03 7.95
C PRO A 54 -5.40 -7.62 7.90
N THR A 55 -6.28 -8.60 7.94
CA THR A 55 -7.72 -8.37 8.08
C THR A 55 -8.03 -7.85 9.49
N LEU A 56 -9.20 -7.21 9.67
CA LEU A 56 -9.57 -6.63 10.97
C LEU A 56 -9.66 -7.67 12.10
N ASP A 57 -10.01 -8.91 11.76
CA ASP A 57 -10.11 -10.08 12.64
C ASP A 57 -8.79 -10.83 12.84
N SER A 58 -7.70 -10.41 12.18
CA SER A 58 -6.39 -11.01 12.39
C SER A 58 -5.90 -10.79 13.83
N ASP A 59 -5.20 -11.79 14.36
CA ASP A 59 -4.57 -11.75 15.69
C ASP A 59 -3.68 -10.51 15.86
N GLU A 60 -3.62 -10.00 17.09
CA GLU A 60 -2.83 -8.79 17.39
C GLU A 60 -1.35 -8.98 17.06
N LYS A 61 -0.80 -10.17 17.32
CA LYS A 61 0.58 -10.53 16.97
C LYS A 61 0.87 -10.40 15.47
N VAL A 62 -0.11 -10.71 14.61
CA VAL A 62 0.02 -10.57 13.15
C VAL A 62 0.04 -9.10 12.76
N LYS A 63 -0.82 -8.27 13.38
CA LYS A 63 -0.84 -6.81 13.15
C LYS A 63 0.42 -6.12 13.62
N GLU A 64 0.94 -6.49 14.80
CA GLU A 64 2.21 -6.00 15.35
C GLU A 64 3.38 -6.36 14.43
N ARG A 65 3.46 -7.62 14.01
CA ARG A 65 4.49 -8.09 13.06
C ARG A 65 4.42 -7.33 11.75
N PHE A 66 3.23 -7.16 11.19
CA PHE A 66 3.00 -6.35 10.00
C PHE A 66 3.55 -4.93 10.22
N CYS A 67 3.16 -4.24 11.30
CA CYS A 67 3.67 -2.89 11.57
C CYS A 67 5.20 -2.83 11.66
N SER A 68 5.81 -3.75 12.42
CA SER A 68 7.26 -3.86 12.58
C SER A 68 7.98 -4.04 11.25
N ASP A 69 7.53 -5.00 10.44
CA ASP A 69 8.11 -5.27 9.13
C ASP A 69 8.02 -4.04 8.20
N LEU A 70 6.99 -3.19 8.35
CA LEU A 70 6.78 -2.03 7.46
C LEU A 70 7.74 -0.92 7.84
N ASN A 71 7.92 -0.75 9.15
CA ASN A 71 8.89 0.18 9.69
C ASN A 71 10.31 -0.19 9.27
N ASN A 72 10.66 -1.47 9.32
CA ASN A 72 11.97 -1.95 8.90
C ASN A 72 12.19 -1.74 7.40
N ALA A 73 11.21 -2.07 6.56
CA ALA A 73 11.28 -1.86 5.11
C ALA A 73 11.41 -0.37 4.75
N LEU A 74 10.70 0.52 5.44
CA LEU A 74 10.84 1.96 5.23
C LEU A 74 12.18 2.50 5.73
N ALA A 75 12.70 1.98 6.84
CA ALA A 75 13.97 2.41 7.41
C ALA A 75 15.17 2.02 6.54
N SER A 76 15.05 0.97 5.72
CA SER A 76 16.10 0.55 4.79
C SER A 76 16.15 1.39 3.50
N ILE A 77 15.13 2.21 3.23
CA ILE A 77 15.07 3.02 2.00
C ILE A 77 15.85 4.33 2.22
N PRO A 78 16.78 4.69 1.31
CA PRO A 78 17.48 5.97 1.37
C PRO A 78 16.51 7.15 1.39
N ARG A 79 16.84 8.20 2.16
CA ARG A 79 15.96 9.37 2.34
C ARG A 79 15.66 10.12 1.04
N ASP A 80 16.59 10.10 0.10
CA ASP A 80 16.45 10.78 -1.19
C ASP A 80 15.66 9.96 -2.22
N ASP A 81 15.41 8.67 -1.94
CA ASP A 81 14.64 7.80 -2.79
C ASP A 81 13.13 7.97 -2.54
N LYS A 82 12.35 7.67 -3.58
CA LYS A 82 10.89 7.71 -3.50
C LYS A 82 10.35 6.42 -2.93
N VAL A 83 9.28 6.54 -2.15
CA VAL A 83 8.52 5.38 -1.65
C VAL A 83 7.16 5.39 -2.33
N ILE A 84 6.73 4.21 -2.78
CA ILE A 84 5.40 3.99 -3.34
C ILE A 84 4.79 2.80 -2.60
N PHE A 85 3.66 3.01 -1.94
CA PHE A 85 2.85 1.91 -1.45
C PHE A 85 1.76 1.57 -2.44
N LEU A 86 1.62 0.27 -2.75
CA LEU A 86 0.67 -0.22 -3.74
C LEU A 86 0.04 -1.54 -3.28
N GLY A 87 -1.27 -1.58 -3.10
CA GLY A 87 -1.98 -2.83 -2.87
C GLY A 87 -3.17 -2.71 -1.93
N ASP A 88 -3.58 -3.86 -1.38
CA ASP A 88 -4.70 -4.01 -0.47
C ASP A 88 -4.28 -3.72 0.97
N PHE A 89 -4.87 -2.66 1.53
CA PHE A 89 -4.63 -2.22 2.89
C PHE A 89 -5.76 -2.61 3.87
N ASN A 90 -6.81 -3.30 3.42
CA ASN A 90 -7.96 -3.68 4.23
C ASN A 90 -8.53 -2.49 5.04
N THR A 91 -8.57 -1.32 4.42
CA THR A 91 -8.87 -0.03 5.06
C THR A 91 -9.86 0.78 4.23
N GLN A 92 -10.54 1.73 4.87
CA GLN A 92 -11.39 2.75 4.25
C GLN A 92 -11.06 4.09 4.88
N THR A 93 -11.20 5.18 4.15
CA THR A 93 -10.63 6.47 4.55
C THR A 93 -11.66 7.57 4.35
N ASP A 94 -12.30 8.03 5.41
CA ASP A 94 -13.23 9.16 5.38
C ASP A 94 -13.07 9.94 6.68
N ASP A 95 -12.05 10.81 6.71
CA ASP A 95 -11.86 11.83 7.75
C ASP A 95 -10.75 12.83 7.35
N HIS A 96 -10.98 13.57 6.26
CA HIS A 96 -9.95 14.47 5.72
C HIS A 96 -9.59 15.63 6.66
N GLU A 97 -10.47 16.00 7.58
CA GLU A 97 -10.23 17.07 8.54
C GLU A 97 -9.14 16.67 9.55
N ILE A 98 -9.19 15.43 10.04
CA ILE A 98 -8.17 14.91 10.97
C ILE A 98 -6.85 14.64 10.25
N TRP A 99 -6.91 14.09 9.04
CA TRP A 99 -5.74 13.59 8.31
C TRP A 99 -5.31 14.48 7.15
N SER A 100 -5.47 15.80 7.33
CA SER A 100 -5.05 16.79 6.34
C SER A 100 -3.58 16.60 5.95
N GLY A 101 -3.30 16.64 4.64
CA GLY A 101 -1.97 16.38 4.09
C GLY A 101 -1.61 14.91 3.92
N THR A 102 -2.44 13.96 4.38
CA THR A 102 -2.28 12.51 4.11
C THR A 102 -3.41 11.98 3.23
N ILE A 103 -4.64 12.42 3.49
CA ILE A 103 -5.81 12.19 2.63
C ILE A 103 -6.42 13.53 2.22
N ASP A 104 -7.03 13.54 1.05
CA ASP A 104 -7.75 14.67 0.49
C ASP A 104 -9.27 14.39 0.56
N LYS A 105 -10.09 15.40 0.26
CA LYS A 105 -11.55 15.46 0.44
C LYS A 105 -12.36 14.35 -0.23
N ASN A 106 -11.75 13.56 -1.12
CA ASN A 106 -12.43 12.50 -1.84
C ASN A 106 -12.12 11.10 -1.30
N GLY A 107 -11.75 11.00 -0.03
CA GLY A 107 -11.83 9.76 0.74
C GLY A 107 -13.22 9.10 0.65
N MET A 108 -13.29 7.81 0.96
CA MET A 108 -14.53 7.04 0.99
C MET A 108 -14.50 5.97 2.07
N GLY A 109 -15.59 5.88 2.84
CA GLY A 109 -15.87 4.80 3.79
C GLY A 109 -15.27 5.03 5.18
N LYS A 110 -15.81 4.34 6.18
CA LYS A 110 -15.52 4.65 7.59
C LYS A 110 -14.13 4.18 8.02
N ALA A 111 -13.37 5.06 8.66
CA ALA A 111 -12.08 4.70 9.24
C ALA A 111 -12.20 3.53 10.23
N ASN A 112 -11.26 2.59 10.14
CA ASN A 112 -11.10 1.44 11.02
C ASN A 112 -9.68 1.42 11.62
N ALA A 113 -9.35 0.41 12.44
CA ALA A 113 -8.03 0.33 13.07
C ALA A 113 -6.86 0.30 12.05
N ASN A 114 -7.04 -0.40 10.92
CA ASN A 114 -6.05 -0.41 9.84
C ASN A 114 -5.91 0.97 9.18
N THR A 115 -7.00 1.73 9.06
CA THR A 115 -6.98 3.12 8.58
C THR A 115 -6.09 3.99 9.44
N ILE A 116 -6.29 3.94 10.76
CA ILE A 116 -5.52 4.75 11.68
C ILE A 116 -4.04 4.38 11.60
N LEU A 117 -3.71 3.08 11.63
CA LEU A 117 -2.33 2.60 11.51
C LEU A 117 -1.66 3.10 10.22
N LEU A 118 -2.34 2.97 9.08
CA LEU A 118 -1.80 3.36 7.78
C LEU A 118 -1.65 4.88 7.67
N LEU A 119 -2.65 5.66 8.08
CA LEU A 119 -2.60 7.12 8.03
C LEU A 119 -1.56 7.69 8.99
N THR A 120 -1.41 7.14 10.19
CA THR A 120 -0.31 7.49 11.11
C THR A 120 1.02 7.27 10.41
N LYS A 121 1.20 6.14 9.72
CA LYS A 121 2.46 5.85 9.04
C LYS A 121 2.71 6.81 7.89
N CYS A 122 1.68 7.07 7.08
CA CYS A 122 1.78 8.00 5.96
C CYS A 122 2.10 9.42 6.42
N ALA A 123 1.48 9.89 7.52
CA ALA A 123 1.79 11.19 8.11
C ALA A 123 3.26 11.28 8.58
N GLN A 124 3.78 10.23 9.20
CA GLN A 124 5.20 10.15 9.63
C GLN A 124 6.18 10.17 8.47
N THR A 125 5.80 9.62 7.31
CA THR A 125 6.66 9.53 6.12
C THR A 125 6.30 10.55 5.05
N SER A 126 5.40 11.49 5.34
CA SER A 126 4.89 12.49 4.39
C SER A 126 4.34 11.89 3.09
N LEU A 127 3.73 10.71 3.16
CA LEU A 127 3.09 10.03 2.02
C LEU A 127 1.63 10.41 1.90
N ILE A 128 1.14 10.53 0.67
CA ILE A 128 -0.24 10.95 0.39
C ILE A 128 -1.01 9.83 -0.31
N MET A 129 -2.21 9.52 0.16
CA MET A 129 -3.11 8.58 -0.50
C MET A 129 -3.68 9.19 -1.78
N ARG A 130 -3.05 8.90 -2.91
CA ARG A 130 -3.33 9.55 -4.20
C ARG A 130 -4.77 9.33 -4.69
N ASN A 131 -5.36 8.18 -4.36
CA ASN A 131 -6.75 7.85 -4.71
C ASN A 131 -7.78 8.84 -4.10
N THR A 132 -7.40 9.57 -3.05
CA THR A 132 -8.28 10.53 -2.36
C THR A 132 -8.23 11.94 -2.97
N ILE A 133 -7.19 12.26 -3.77
CA ILE A 133 -6.98 13.60 -4.36
C ILE A 133 -8.02 13.90 -5.46
N PHE A 134 -8.35 12.90 -6.27
CA PHE A 134 -9.21 13.12 -7.43
C PHE A 134 -10.69 12.82 -7.12
N CYS A 135 -11.55 13.73 -7.55
CA CYS A 135 -12.99 13.48 -7.57
C CYS A 135 -13.31 12.52 -8.72
N GLN A 136 -13.51 11.24 -8.39
CA GLN A 136 -13.87 10.20 -9.34
C GLN A 136 -15.24 9.60 -9.01
N LYS A 137 -15.91 9.03 -10.02
CA LYS A 137 -17.14 8.27 -9.82
C LYS A 137 -16.90 7.12 -8.85
N LYS A 138 -17.81 6.87 -7.90
CA LYS A 138 -17.68 5.81 -6.88
C LYS A 138 -17.30 4.44 -7.47
N ARG A 139 -17.86 4.07 -8.62
CA ARG A 139 -17.56 2.82 -9.34
C ARG A 139 -16.07 2.65 -9.72
N LEU A 140 -15.32 3.74 -9.83
CA LEU A 140 -13.88 3.70 -10.15
C LEU A 140 -12.99 3.63 -8.89
N LYS A 141 -13.56 3.85 -7.70
CA LYS A 141 -12.84 3.83 -6.41
C LYS A 141 -13.01 2.53 -5.65
N ILE A 142 -14.11 1.82 -5.88
CA ILE A 142 -14.37 0.52 -5.27
C ILE A 142 -13.46 -0.53 -5.92
N THR A 143 -12.83 -1.37 -5.09
CA THR A 143 -11.89 -2.39 -5.56
C THR A 143 -12.29 -3.80 -5.12
N TRP A 144 -13.15 -3.92 -4.11
CA TRP A 144 -13.61 -5.20 -3.59
C TRP A 144 -15.13 -5.21 -3.31
N ARG A 145 -15.77 -6.38 -3.49
CA ARG A 145 -17.20 -6.61 -3.17
C ARG A 145 -17.33 -7.76 -2.18
N HIS A 146 -18.07 -7.55 -1.10
CA HIS A 146 -18.37 -8.64 -0.17
C HIS A 146 -19.28 -9.68 -0.85
N PRO A 147 -18.89 -10.96 -0.94
CA PRO A 147 -19.63 -11.97 -1.70
C PRO A 147 -21.10 -12.18 -1.27
N ARG A 148 -21.40 -11.94 0.00
CA ARG A 148 -22.76 -12.15 0.57
C ARG A 148 -23.57 -10.88 0.82
N LEU A 149 -22.90 -9.75 1.02
CA LEU A 149 -23.55 -8.51 1.46
C LEU A 149 -23.72 -7.53 0.31
N GLU A 150 -23.15 -7.86 -0.86
CA GLU A 150 -23.18 -7.04 -2.07
C GLU A 150 -22.62 -5.61 -1.90
N HIS A 151 -22.03 -5.31 -0.74
CA HIS A 151 -21.39 -4.04 -0.43
C HIS A 151 -20.01 -3.96 -1.09
N TRP A 152 -19.69 -2.76 -1.55
CA TRP A 152 -18.46 -2.47 -2.27
C TRP A 152 -17.56 -1.56 -1.44
N HIS A 153 -16.27 -1.90 -1.40
CA HIS A 153 -15.29 -1.24 -0.54
C HIS A 153 -14.04 -0.83 -1.35
N PRO A 154 -13.46 0.34 -1.07
CA PRO A 154 -12.17 0.76 -1.60
C PRO A 154 -11.07 0.22 -0.68
N LEU A 155 -10.52 -0.97 -0.96
CA LEU A 155 -9.48 -1.56 -0.10
C LEU A 155 -8.07 -1.35 -0.64
N ASP A 156 -7.96 -1.09 -1.96
CA ASP A 156 -6.70 -0.93 -2.65
C ASP A 156 -6.34 0.54 -2.86
N TYR A 157 -5.09 0.89 -2.54
CA TYR A 157 -4.60 2.27 -2.58
C TYR A 157 -3.25 2.40 -3.26
N ILE A 158 -3.02 3.57 -3.87
CA ILE A 158 -1.71 4.06 -4.30
C ILE A 158 -1.33 5.21 -3.38
N ILE A 159 -0.17 5.10 -2.74
CA ILE A 159 0.31 6.11 -1.77
C ILE A 159 1.73 6.52 -2.13
N VAL A 160 1.94 7.83 -2.32
CA VAL A 160 3.19 8.44 -2.80
C VAL A 160 3.39 9.82 -2.20
#